data_AF-A0A6G7Z5B9-F1
#
_entry.id   AF-A0A6G7Z5B9-F1
#
_cell.length_a   1.000
_cell.length_b   1.000
_cell.length_c   1.000
_cell.angle_alpha   90.00
_cell.angle_beta   90.00
_cell.angle_gamma   90.00
#
_symmetry.space_group_name_H-M   'P 1'
#
loop_
_entity.id
_entity.type
_entity.pdbx_description
1 polymer ?
#
loop_
_entity_poly.entity_id
_entity_poly.type
_entity_poly.pdbx_seq_one_letter_code
_entity_poly.pdbx_strand_id
1 'polypeptide(L)'
;MKSFTQLRRRGAAALLVTVLAVPVVAVATATAAGTSTSVATAASAVRTATAADERAAANLSRAKTSRTKAAAKVTSTKKAAKKASAKRATAAKKYSVAKKKYAAAKKAAATRHGVGGANESRASMNRASKALKSATAASRRATQAKSKALVTYSRAKALVAKTTSAKAKTAKALTKAKNELDAAKRRPTPTPTQAPTTPAPAPTTPAPKPTTPSTVESASPARTAYTGPMTVSTNGAVIENKIITGQLKIRANNVTIRNSLFVGPATAPTANYFLLWNTEGNTGLKVIDSELRPTIKSSWMNGVIGAGFTLERVTITNVIDQVTIKGDDVTIKDSVFEGNLYYANDPNHGGKESHADNVQIQSGKRIKITGTTMRSANNATVQVTQALGAVADLTIADNFLDHGGCTINITEGTRGYGPLAGVRITDNTFGTNQRIASCAVIRPKTTVITATGNSFTDGRAFALKNG
;
A
#
# COMPACT_ATOMS: atom_id res chain seq x y z
N MET A 1 12.31 -39.84 -50.95
CA MET A 1 13.56 -39.35 -51.57
C MET A 1 13.86 -37.93 -51.08
N LYS A 2 15.10 -37.72 -50.62
CA LYS A 2 15.83 -36.46 -50.37
C LYS A 2 15.48 -35.58 -49.15
N SER A 3 16.23 -35.87 -48.07
CA SER A 3 16.89 -35.01 -47.10
C SER A 3 17.17 -33.55 -47.54
N PHE A 4 17.01 -32.57 -46.64
CA PHE A 4 18.15 -31.83 -46.07
C PHE A 4 17.75 -30.95 -44.86
N THR A 5 18.61 -31.07 -43.86
CA THR A 5 18.68 -30.46 -42.52
C THR A 5 18.80 -28.93 -42.55
N GLN A 6 18.15 -28.20 -41.63
CA GLN A 6 18.83 -27.10 -40.93
C GLN A 6 18.22 -26.77 -39.56
N LEU A 7 19.09 -26.92 -38.58
CA LEU A 7 18.99 -26.65 -37.16
C LEU A 7 19.47 -25.20 -36.91
N ARG A 8 18.68 -24.31 -36.30
CA ARG A 8 19.23 -23.08 -35.67
C ARG A 8 18.55 -22.70 -34.35
N ARG A 9 19.27 -23.06 -33.28
CA ARG A 9 19.68 -22.25 -32.10
C ARG A 9 18.58 -21.69 -31.19
N ARG A 10 18.30 -22.47 -30.14
CA ARG A 10 17.95 -21.95 -28.80
C ARG A 10 19.18 -21.26 -28.19
N GLY A 11 19.09 -19.96 -27.95
CA GLY A 11 20.07 -19.24 -27.14
C GLY A 11 19.82 -19.51 -25.67
N ALA A 12 20.52 -20.49 -25.10
CA ALA A 12 20.74 -20.58 -23.66
C ALA A 12 21.79 -19.52 -23.30
N ALA A 13 21.38 -18.49 -22.57
CA ALA A 13 22.33 -17.59 -21.91
C ALA A 13 22.91 -18.35 -20.71
N ALA A 14 24.11 -18.89 -20.88
CA ALA A 14 24.92 -19.41 -19.79
C ALA A 14 25.21 -18.28 -18.81
N LEU A 15 24.73 -18.44 -17.57
CA LEU A 15 25.11 -17.60 -16.44
C LEU A 15 26.52 -18.07 -16.02
N LEU A 16 27.55 -17.40 -16.55
CA LEU A 16 28.91 -17.59 -16.10
C LEU A 16 29.01 -17.02 -14.68
N VAL A 17 28.98 -17.89 -13.66
CA VAL A 17 29.33 -17.53 -12.28
C VAL A 17 30.86 -17.53 -12.22
N THR A 18 31.47 -16.38 -12.44
CA THR A 18 32.87 -16.17 -12.07
C THR A 18 32.94 -16.13 -10.55
N VAL A 19 33.35 -17.26 -9.96
CA VAL A 19 33.77 -17.32 -8.56
C VAL A 19 35.09 -16.56 -8.48
N LEU A 20 35.05 -15.29 -8.08
CA LEU A 20 36.24 -14.58 -7.63
C LEU A 20 36.69 -15.25 -6.34
N ALA A 21 37.79 -16.01 -6.43
CA ALA A 21 38.54 -16.46 -5.27
C ALA A 21 38.96 -15.21 -4.47
N VAL A 22 38.39 -15.07 -3.26
CA VAL A 22 38.85 -14.10 -2.28
C VAL A 22 40.18 -14.64 -1.74
N PRO A 23 41.29 -13.88 -1.78
CA PRO A 23 42.52 -14.32 -1.13
C PRO A 23 42.26 -14.43 0.37
N VAL A 24 42.45 -15.64 0.90
CA VAL A 24 42.49 -15.88 2.34
C VAL A 24 43.75 -15.20 2.86
N VAL A 25 43.59 -14.00 3.41
CA VAL A 25 44.64 -13.35 4.20
C VAL A 25 44.73 -14.12 5.51
N ALA A 26 45.86 -14.78 5.73
CA ALA A 26 46.20 -15.40 7.00
C ALA A 26 46.19 -14.33 8.09
N VAL A 27 45.25 -14.42 9.02
CA VAL A 27 45.21 -13.57 10.22
C VAL A 27 46.17 -14.16 11.23
N ALA A 28 47.33 -13.53 11.40
CA ALA A 28 48.20 -13.79 12.53
C ALA A 28 47.44 -13.48 13.83
N THR A 29 47.36 -14.47 14.71
CA THR A 29 46.72 -14.37 16.02
C THR A 29 47.53 -13.48 16.94
N ALA A 30 47.20 -12.18 16.98
CA ALA A 30 47.58 -11.30 18.07
C ALA A 30 46.37 -11.12 19.00
N THR A 31 46.47 -11.69 20.19
CA THR A 31 45.49 -11.59 21.27
C THR A 31 45.44 -10.16 21.80
N ALA A 32 44.53 -9.35 21.26
CA ALA A 32 44.10 -8.09 21.85
C ALA A 32 42.58 -7.96 21.67
N ALA A 33 41.82 -8.01 22.75
CA ALA A 33 40.35 -8.09 22.78
C ALA A 33 39.60 -6.86 22.20
N GLY A 34 40.31 -5.88 21.62
CA GLY A 34 39.73 -4.65 21.05
C GLY A 34 39.66 -4.58 19.52
N THR A 35 40.29 -5.49 18.77
CA THR A 35 40.38 -5.42 17.29
C THR A 35 39.35 -6.28 16.55
N SER A 36 38.75 -7.27 17.20
CA SER A 36 37.77 -8.17 16.55
C SER A 36 36.45 -7.48 16.19
N THR A 37 36.05 -6.45 16.93
CA THR A 37 34.77 -5.74 16.77
C THR A 37 34.75 -4.79 15.57
N SER A 38 35.89 -4.19 15.20
CA SER A 38 35.97 -3.22 14.09
C SER A 38 36.02 -3.90 12.71
N VAL A 39 36.68 -5.05 12.61
CA VAL A 39 36.71 -5.87 11.38
C VAL A 39 35.35 -6.51 11.12
N ALA A 40 34.67 -6.99 12.17
CA ALA A 40 33.33 -7.56 12.06
C ALA A 40 32.28 -6.54 11.56
N THR A 41 32.40 -5.27 11.99
CA THR A 41 31.48 -4.19 11.58
C THR A 41 31.72 -3.73 10.14
N ALA A 42 32.98 -3.63 9.69
CA ALA A 42 33.30 -3.34 8.29
C ALA A 42 32.82 -4.46 7.34
N ALA A 43 33.05 -5.74 7.72
CA ALA A 43 32.58 -6.89 6.95
C ALA A 43 31.03 -6.96 6.89
N SER A 44 30.35 -6.54 7.96
CA SER A 44 28.87 -6.46 8.00
C SER A 44 28.32 -5.37 7.07
N ALA A 45 28.98 -4.21 7.00
CA ALA A 45 28.60 -3.10 6.12
C ALA A 45 28.71 -3.48 4.63
N VAL A 46 29.81 -4.14 4.23
CA VAL A 46 29.99 -4.63 2.86
C VAL A 46 28.93 -5.67 2.49
N ARG A 47 28.65 -6.65 3.36
CA ARG A 47 27.59 -7.65 3.12
C ARG A 47 26.22 -7.02 2.92
N THR A 48 25.89 -6.01 3.74
CA THR A 48 24.63 -5.29 3.67
C THR A 48 24.51 -4.53 2.34
N ALA A 49 25.57 -3.84 1.92
CA ALA A 49 25.59 -3.11 0.66
C ALA A 49 25.53 -4.03 -0.57
N THR A 50 26.18 -5.20 -0.52
CA THR A 50 26.10 -6.23 -1.57
C THR A 50 24.66 -6.74 -1.74
N ALA A 51 23.99 -7.06 -0.63
CA ALA A 51 22.59 -7.51 -0.67
C ALA A 51 21.64 -6.41 -1.23
N ALA A 52 21.94 -5.13 -0.97
CA ALA A 52 21.19 -4.00 -1.51
C ALA A 52 21.37 -3.86 -3.04
N ASP A 53 22.60 -4.01 -3.56
CA ASP A 53 22.89 -4.01 -5.00
C ASP A 53 22.18 -5.17 -5.72
N GLU A 54 22.30 -6.40 -5.22
CA GLU A 54 21.64 -7.58 -5.79
C GLU A 54 20.11 -7.42 -5.85
N ARG A 55 19.51 -6.91 -4.76
CA ARG A 55 18.07 -6.64 -4.71
C ARG A 55 17.66 -5.55 -5.70
N ALA A 56 18.47 -4.49 -5.84
CA ALA A 56 18.22 -3.43 -6.81
C ALA A 56 18.33 -3.93 -8.25
N ALA A 57 19.30 -4.79 -8.55
CA ALA A 57 19.47 -5.43 -9.85
C ALA A 57 18.29 -6.33 -10.22
N ALA A 58 17.84 -7.17 -9.27
CA ALA A 58 16.66 -8.01 -9.44
C ALA A 58 15.38 -7.19 -9.68
N ASN A 59 15.21 -6.07 -8.95
CA ASN A 59 14.10 -5.13 -9.15
C ASN A 59 14.11 -4.50 -10.55
N LEU A 60 15.28 -4.07 -11.03
CA LEU A 60 15.42 -3.52 -12.39
C LEU A 60 15.09 -4.57 -13.46
N SER A 61 15.48 -5.84 -13.26
CA SER A 61 15.13 -6.95 -14.16
C SER A 61 13.61 -7.17 -14.24
N ARG A 62 12.93 -7.22 -13.09
CA ARG A 62 11.45 -7.30 -13.02
C ARG A 62 10.76 -6.11 -13.69
N ALA A 63 11.29 -4.90 -13.51
CA ALA A 63 10.76 -3.69 -14.13
C ALA A 63 10.92 -3.70 -15.66
N LYS A 64 12.07 -4.17 -16.18
CA LYS A 64 12.30 -4.39 -17.62
C LYS A 64 11.27 -5.37 -18.20
N THR A 65 11.09 -6.52 -17.55
CA THR A 65 10.12 -7.55 -17.97
C THR A 65 8.69 -7.01 -18.00
N SER A 66 8.30 -6.25 -16.96
CA SER A 66 6.98 -5.64 -16.86
C SER A 66 6.72 -4.63 -17.98
N ARG A 67 7.72 -3.81 -18.33
CA ARG A 67 7.64 -2.88 -19.47
C ARG A 67 7.49 -3.63 -20.80
N THR A 68 8.23 -4.71 -21.01
CA THR A 68 8.10 -5.53 -22.24
C THR A 68 6.69 -6.11 -22.37
N LYS A 69 6.13 -6.68 -21.30
CA LYS A 69 4.75 -7.18 -21.28
C LYS A 69 3.73 -6.07 -21.57
N ALA A 70 3.92 -4.88 -20.98
CA ALA A 70 3.07 -3.72 -21.24
C ALA A 70 3.12 -3.27 -22.71
N ALA A 71 4.32 -3.24 -23.31
CA ALA A 71 4.50 -2.89 -24.72
C ALA A 71 3.81 -3.90 -25.66
N ALA A 72 3.94 -5.21 -25.38
CA ALA A 72 3.23 -6.24 -26.13
C ALA A 72 1.69 -6.08 -26.05
N LYS A 73 1.18 -5.68 -24.88
CA LYS A 73 -0.24 -5.38 -24.68
C LYS A 73 -0.71 -4.17 -25.51
N VAL A 74 0.12 -3.14 -25.67
CA VAL A 74 -0.19 -2.01 -26.55
C VAL A 74 -0.34 -2.46 -28.00
N THR A 75 0.58 -3.29 -28.51
CA THR A 75 0.53 -3.80 -29.89
C THR A 75 -0.75 -4.61 -30.16
N SER A 76 -1.09 -5.55 -29.27
CA SER A 76 -2.29 -6.39 -29.43
C SER A 76 -3.58 -5.57 -29.33
N THR A 77 -3.68 -4.65 -28.38
CA THR A 77 -4.88 -3.79 -28.21
C THR A 77 -5.03 -2.76 -29.33
N LYS A 78 -3.92 -2.24 -29.90
CA LYS A 78 -3.93 -1.40 -31.10
C LYS A 78 -4.52 -2.14 -32.29
N LYS A 79 -4.12 -3.40 -32.52
CA LYS A 79 -4.66 -4.25 -33.58
C LYS A 79 -6.17 -4.49 -33.39
N ALA A 80 -6.59 -4.77 -32.15
CA ALA A 80 -8.01 -4.93 -31.81
C ALA A 80 -8.83 -3.65 -32.07
N ALA A 81 -8.33 -2.49 -31.68
CA ALA A 81 -8.97 -1.19 -31.92
C ALA A 81 -9.08 -0.86 -33.42
N LYS A 82 -8.05 -1.18 -34.22
CA LYS A 82 -8.11 -1.04 -35.70
C LYS A 82 -9.18 -1.94 -36.30
N LYS A 83 -9.23 -3.22 -35.89
CA LYS A 83 -10.25 -4.18 -36.34
C LYS A 83 -11.67 -3.74 -35.97
N ALA A 84 -11.88 -3.24 -34.75
CA ALA A 84 -13.18 -2.73 -34.30
C ALA A 84 -13.60 -1.47 -35.07
N SER A 85 -12.65 -0.58 -35.38
CA SER A 85 -12.91 0.61 -36.19
C SER A 85 -13.34 0.26 -37.61
N ALA A 86 -12.67 -0.71 -38.25
CA ALA A 86 -13.07 -1.22 -39.56
C ALA A 86 -14.49 -1.82 -39.55
N LYS A 87 -14.80 -2.67 -38.56
CA LYS A 87 -16.16 -3.23 -38.40
C LYS A 87 -17.22 -2.15 -38.24
N ARG A 88 -16.94 -1.08 -37.47
CA ARG A 88 -17.84 0.07 -37.31
C ARG A 88 -18.05 0.82 -38.62
N ALA A 89 -17.01 1.01 -39.43
CA ALA A 89 -17.14 1.63 -40.75
C ALA A 89 -18.04 0.80 -41.68
N THR A 90 -17.86 -0.52 -41.73
CA THR A 90 -18.73 -1.42 -42.51
C THR A 90 -20.19 -1.37 -42.04
N ALA A 91 -20.42 -1.42 -40.72
CA ALA A 91 -21.76 -1.35 -40.15
C ALA A 91 -22.45 0.00 -40.42
N ALA A 92 -21.70 1.11 -40.36
CA ALA A 92 -22.21 2.44 -40.69
C ALA A 92 -22.60 2.54 -42.18
N LYS A 93 -21.81 1.96 -43.09
CA LYS A 93 -22.17 1.88 -44.52
C LYS A 93 -23.47 1.10 -44.73
N LYS A 94 -23.62 -0.07 -44.10
CA LYS A 94 -24.85 -0.87 -44.17
C LYS A 94 -26.07 -0.13 -43.62
N TYR A 95 -25.90 0.59 -42.50
CA TYR A 95 -26.94 1.44 -41.94
C TYR A 95 -27.37 2.56 -42.91
N SER A 96 -26.42 3.26 -43.52
CA SER A 96 -26.71 4.32 -44.50
C SER A 96 -27.51 3.79 -45.70
N VAL A 97 -27.10 2.63 -46.24
CA VAL A 97 -27.83 1.97 -47.34
C VAL A 97 -29.25 1.57 -46.91
N ALA A 98 -29.40 0.94 -45.74
CA ALA A 98 -30.72 0.54 -45.24
C ALA A 98 -31.64 1.75 -44.99
N LYS A 99 -31.09 2.86 -44.49
CA LYS A 99 -31.82 4.12 -44.28
C LYS A 99 -32.34 4.69 -45.59
N LYS A 100 -31.50 4.73 -46.64
CA LYS A 100 -31.90 5.16 -47.99
C LYS A 100 -33.00 4.27 -48.57
N LYS A 101 -32.85 2.94 -48.48
CA LYS A 101 -33.88 1.97 -48.95
C LYS A 101 -35.22 2.14 -48.23
N TYR A 102 -35.19 2.34 -46.91
CA TYR A 102 -36.41 2.61 -46.14
C TYR A 102 -37.09 3.92 -46.55
N ALA A 103 -36.32 4.99 -46.74
CA ALA A 103 -36.87 6.27 -47.20
C ALA A 103 -37.52 6.15 -48.60
N ALA A 104 -36.88 5.43 -49.52
CA ALA A 104 -37.43 5.17 -50.84
C ALA A 104 -38.72 4.32 -50.78
N ALA A 105 -38.73 3.24 -50.00
CA ALA A 105 -39.92 2.40 -49.81
C ALA A 105 -41.08 3.17 -49.16
N LYS A 106 -40.78 4.05 -48.20
CA LYS A 106 -41.77 4.94 -47.58
C LYS A 106 -42.37 5.90 -48.60
N LYS A 107 -41.56 6.51 -49.46
CA LYS A 107 -42.02 7.41 -50.52
C LYS A 107 -42.92 6.67 -51.53
N ALA A 108 -42.50 5.50 -52.00
CA ALA A 108 -43.28 4.69 -52.96
C ALA A 108 -44.63 4.22 -52.40
N ALA A 109 -44.69 3.93 -51.09
CA ALA A 109 -45.94 3.56 -50.44
C ALA A 109 -46.93 4.73 -50.29
N ALA A 110 -46.45 5.98 -50.32
CA ALA A 110 -47.29 7.16 -50.26
C ALA A 110 -47.92 7.53 -51.61
N THR A 111 -47.41 7.00 -52.73
CA THR A 111 -47.79 7.45 -54.09
C THR A 111 -48.61 6.42 -54.89
N ARG A 112 -48.85 5.20 -54.38
CA ARG A 112 -49.64 4.17 -55.10
C ARG A 112 -51.08 4.13 -54.60
N HIS A 113 -52.04 4.51 -55.45
CA HIS A 113 -53.48 4.41 -55.19
C HIS A 113 -54.09 3.29 -56.05
N GLY A 114 -54.26 2.10 -55.46
CA GLY A 114 -54.86 0.92 -56.10
C GLY A 114 -54.67 -0.33 -55.21
N VAL A 115 -55.69 -1.17 -55.07
CA VAL A 115 -55.75 -2.27 -54.06
C VAL A 115 -54.56 -3.25 -54.19
N GLY A 116 -54.16 -3.62 -55.43
CA GLY A 116 -52.97 -4.45 -55.68
C GLY A 116 -51.65 -3.73 -55.40
N GLY A 117 -51.54 -2.45 -55.81
CA GLY A 117 -50.34 -1.63 -55.61
C GLY A 117 -50.07 -1.24 -54.15
N ALA A 118 -51.11 -1.16 -53.33
CA ALA A 118 -51.01 -0.85 -51.89
C ALA A 118 -50.40 -2.00 -51.08
N ASN A 119 -50.76 -3.24 -51.39
CA ASN A 119 -50.27 -4.43 -50.68
C ASN A 119 -48.78 -4.70 -50.93
N GLU A 120 -48.32 -4.57 -52.19
CA GLU A 120 -46.89 -4.70 -52.53
C GLU A 120 -46.03 -3.60 -51.87
N SER A 121 -46.53 -2.36 -51.88
CA SER A 121 -45.88 -1.22 -51.24
C SER A 121 -45.72 -1.40 -49.74
N ARG A 122 -46.74 -1.93 -49.05
CA ARG A 122 -46.71 -2.23 -47.61
C ARG A 122 -45.73 -3.36 -47.28
N ALA A 123 -45.69 -4.42 -48.09
CA ALA A 123 -44.73 -5.51 -47.93
C ALA A 123 -43.27 -5.04 -48.13
N SER A 124 -43.03 -4.19 -49.14
CA SER A 124 -41.72 -3.57 -49.40
C SER A 124 -41.25 -2.69 -48.23
N MET A 125 -42.15 -1.85 -47.70
CA MET A 125 -41.88 -1.02 -46.52
C MET A 125 -41.52 -1.87 -45.29
N ASN A 126 -42.26 -2.95 -45.04
CA ASN A 126 -42.00 -3.86 -43.91
C ASN A 126 -40.62 -4.53 -44.01
N ARG A 127 -40.23 -4.99 -45.21
CA ARG A 127 -38.89 -5.55 -45.45
C ARG A 127 -37.79 -4.51 -45.22
N ALA A 128 -37.97 -3.29 -45.74
CA ALA A 128 -37.02 -2.21 -45.57
C ALA A 128 -36.90 -1.74 -44.10
N SER A 129 -38.02 -1.71 -43.37
CA SER A 129 -38.07 -1.39 -41.93
C SER A 129 -37.33 -2.43 -41.09
N LYS A 130 -37.55 -3.74 -41.33
CA LYS A 130 -36.81 -4.82 -40.67
C LYS A 130 -35.30 -4.72 -40.94
N ALA A 131 -34.93 -4.47 -42.20
CA ALA A 131 -33.53 -4.28 -42.59
C ALA A 131 -32.88 -3.06 -41.89
N LEU A 132 -33.59 -1.94 -41.79
CA LEU A 132 -33.13 -0.75 -41.09
C LEU A 132 -32.95 -1.00 -39.58
N LYS A 133 -33.91 -1.67 -38.93
CA LYS A 133 -33.80 -2.05 -37.51
C LYS A 133 -32.56 -2.92 -37.25
N SER A 134 -32.36 -3.95 -38.08
CA SER A 134 -31.18 -4.83 -37.98
C SER A 134 -29.87 -4.07 -38.20
N ALA A 135 -29.79 -3.23 -39.24
CA ALA A 135 -28.61 -2.42 -39.53
C ALA A 135 -28.31 -1.39 -38.42
N THR A 136 -29.36 -0.85 -37.78
CA THR A 136 -29.24 0.07 -36.64
C THR A 136 -28.65 -0.64 -35.43
N ALA A 137 -29.15 -1.83 -35.09
CA ALA A 137 -28.62 -2.64 -34.00
C ALA A 137 -27.15 -3.04 -34.25
N ALA A 138 -26.82 -3.46 -35.47
CA ALA A 138 -25.44 -3.78 -35.86
C ALA A 138 -24.49 -2.57 -35.76
N SER A 139 -24.94 -1.38 -36.20
CA SER A 139 -24.18 -0.14 -36.09
C SER A 139 -23.93 0.27 -34.63
N ARG A 140 -24.94 0.16 -33.76
CA ARG A 140 -24.81 0.42 -32.31
C ARG A 140 -23.82 -0.56 -31.65
N ARG A 141 -23.97 -1.86 -31.90
CA ARG A 141 -23.04 -2.89 -31.37
C ARG A 141 -21.60 -2.64 -31.83
N ALA A 142 -21.39 -2.31 -33.09
CA ALA A 142 -20.06 -2.02 -33.63
C ALA A 142 -19.45 -0.74 -33.02
N THR A 143 -20.28 0.27 -32.76
CA THR A 143 -19.86 1.51 -32.07
C THR A 143 -19.41 1.23 -30.64
N GLN A 144 -20.20 0.48 -29.86
CA GLN A 144 -19.83 0.07 -28.50
C GLN A 144 -18.55 -0.77 -28.48
N ALA A 145 -18.41 -1.72 -29.41
CA ALA A 145 -17.20 -2.54 -29.54
C ALA A 145 -15.96 -1.70 -29.84
N LYS A 146 -16.07 -0.69 -30.72
CA LYS A 146 -14.98 0.27 -30.99
C LYS A 146 -14.60 1.04 -29.71
N SER A 147 -15.58 1.59 -29.00
CA SER A 147 -15.33 2.35 -27.77
C SER A 147 -14.62 1.50 -26.71
N LYS A 148 -15.09 0.27 -26.46
CA LYS A 148 -14.44 -0.67 -25.53
C LYS A 148 -12.99 -1.00 -25.93
N ALA A 149 -12.75 -1.22 -27.22
CA ALA A 149 -11.41 -1.49 -27.73
C ALA A 149 -10.47 -0.28 -27.57
N LEU A 150 -10.96 0.94 -27.81
CA LEU A 150 -10.18 2.17 -27.62
C LEU A 150 -9.85 2.43 -26.15
N VAL A 151 -10.80 2.25 -25.22
CA VAL A 151 -10.53 2.34 -23.78
C VAL A 151 -9.44 1.36 -23.35
N THR A 152 -9.51 0.13 -23.85
CA THR A 152 -8.52 -0.91 -23.54
C THR A 152 -7.12 -0.54 -24.08
N TYR A 153 -7.05 0.00 -25.30
CA TYR A 153 -5.81 0.51 -25.89
C TYR A 153 -5.23 1.69 -25.10
N SER A 154 -6.06 2.67 -24.69
CA SER A 154 -5.62 3.80 -23.87
C SER A 154 -5.06 3.35 -22.52
N ARG A 155 -5.72 2.39 -21.85
CA ARG A 155 -5.21 1.79 -20.61
C ARG A 155 -3.88 1.08 -20.81
N ALA A 156 -3.69 0.38 -21.93
CA ALA A 156 -2.41 -0.25 -22.26
C ALA A 156 -1.30 0.78 -22.45
N LYS A 157 -1.56 1.91 -23.12
CA LYS A 157 -0.59 3.01 -23.25
C LYS A 157 -0.21 3.60 -21.88
N ALA A 158 -1.19 3.83 -21.01
CA ALA A 158 -0.94 4.33 -19.65
C ALA A 158 -0.06 3.35 -18.83
N LEU A 159 -0.27 2.04 -19.00
CA LEU A 159 0.56 1.02 -18.35
C LEU A 159 2.02 1.06 -18.84
N VAL A 160 2.26 1.33 -20.12
CA VAL A 160 3.62 1.53 -20.66
C VAL A 160 4.28 2.75 -20.03
N ALA A 161 3.57 3.87 -19.89
CA ALA A 161 4.10 5.06 -19.21
C ALA A 161 4.48 4.73 -17.75
N LYS A 162 3.56 4.11 -16.99
CA LYS A 162 3.79 3.70 -15.59
C LYS A 162 5.01 2.78 -15.45
N THR A 163 5.11 1.75 -16.28
CA THR A 163 6.23 0.79 -16.24
C THR A 163 7.56 1.40 -16.72
N THR A 164 7.52 2.39 -17.61
CA THR A 164 8.70 3.15 -18.02
C THR A 164 9.23 4.00 -16.86
N SER A 165 8.36 4.73 -16.17
CA SER A 165 8.73 5.49 -14.97
C SER A 165 9.25 4.57 -13.86
N ALA A 166 8.62 3.42 -13.64
CA ALA A 166 9.09 2.43 -12.66
C ALA A 166 10.50 1.91 -13.01
N LYS A 167 10.75 1.56 -14.29
CA LYS A 167 12.08 1.15 -14.77
C LYS A 167 13.13 2.24 -14.49
N ALA A 168 12.81 3.50 -14.78
CA ALA A 168 13.72 4.62 -14.53
C ALA A 168 14.04 4.79 -13.04
N LYS A 169 13.02 4.70 -12.16
CA LYS A 169 13.22 4.73 -10.70
C LYS A 169 14.11 3.59 -10.22
N THR A 170 13.87 2.36 -10.68
CA THR A 170 14.70 1.20 -10.30
C THR A 170 16.13 1.29 -10.84
N ALA A 171 16.33 1.91 -12.00
CA ALA A 171 17.67 2.13 -12.55
C ALA A 171 18.47 3.12 -11.68
N LYS A 172 17.83 4.22 -11.25
CA LYS A 172 18.44 5.16 -10.29
C LYS A 172 18.77 4.50 -8.95
N ALA A 173 17.88 3.66 -8.44
CA ALA A 173 18.10 2.91 -7.20
C ALA A 173 19.30 1.95 -7.32
N LEU A 174 19.47 1.28 -8.47
CA LEU A 174 20.64 0.45 -8.73
C LEU A 174 21.93 1.28 -8.75
N THR A 175 21.94 2.43 -9.44
CA THR A 175 23.10 3.34 -9.40
C THR A 175 23.44 3.76 -7.98
N LYS A 176 22.44 4.09 -7.16
CA LYS A 176 22.65 4.43 -5.75
C LYS A 176 23.25 3.27 -4.96
N ALA A 177 22.70 2.07 -5.09
CA ALA A 177 23.19 0.88 -4.39
C ALA A 177 24.64 0.54 -4.77
N LYS A 178 25.01 0.70 -6.05
CA LYS A 178 26.40 0.56 -6.51
C LYS A 178 27.33 1.56 -5.85
N ASN A 179 26.93 2.83 -5.81
CA ASN A 179 27.73 3.87 -5.16
C ASN A 179 27.89 3.59 -3.65
N GLU A 180 26.84 3.11 -2.97
CA GLU A 180 26.89 2.72 -1.56
C GLU A 180 27.80 1.50 -1.33
N LEU A 181 27.77 0.52 -2.23
CA LEU A 181 28.68 -0.63 -2.22
C LEU A 181 30.14 -0.20 -2.42
N ASP A 182 30.40 0.68 -3.38
CA ASP A 182 31.74 1.22 -3.63
C ASP A 182 32.23 2.04 -2.44
N ALA A 183 31.37 2.83 -1.80
CA ALA A 183 31.68 3.56 -0.58
C ALA A 183 31.97 2.63 0.59
N ALA A 184 31.18 1.57 0.77
CA ALA A 184 31.39 0.57 1.81
C ALA A 184 32.74 -0.16 1.65
N LYS A 185 33.15 -0.44 0.40
CA LYS A 185 34.46 -1.04 0.08
C LYS A 185 35.65 -0.11 0.33
N ARG A 186 35.45 1.21 0.20
CA ARG A 186 36.51 2.23 0.38
C ARG A 186 36.64 2.73 1.82
N ARG A 187 35.71 2.36 2.71
CA ARG A 187 35.68 2.88 4.07
C ARG A 187 36.90 2.38 4.86
N PRO A 188 37.78 3.27 5.36
CA PRO A 188 38.92 2.85 6.18
C PRO A 188 38.43 2.22 7.49
N THR A 189 39.17 1.23 7.98
CA THR A 189 38.95 0.63 9.29
C THR A 189 38.97 1.74 10.35
N PRO A 190 37.91 1.93 11.15
CA PRO A 190 37.92 2.96 12.18
C PRO A 190 39.04 2.66 13.19
N THR A 191 39.91 3.65 13.40
CA THR A 191 40.88 3.65 14.51
C THR A 191 40.11 3.54 15.83
N PRO A 192 40.52 2.70 16.79
CA PRO A 192 39.81 2.57 18.06
C PRO A 192 39.90 3.89 18.81
N THR A 193 38.78 4.60 18.94
CA THR A 193 38.64 5.69 19.90
C THR A 193 38.36 5.07 21.27
N GLN A 194 39.13 5.45 22.29
CA GLN A 194 38.94 4.99 23.66
C GLN A 194 37.50 5.25 24.12
N ALA A 195 36.90 4.23 24.72
CA ALA A 195 35.55 4.30 25.26
C ALA A 195 35.52 5.23 26.49
N PRO A 196 34.56 6.17 26.61
CA PRO A 196 34.31 6.90 27.84
C PRO A 196 33.88 5.92 28.94
N THR A 197 34.53 5.97 30.10
CA THR A 197 34.13 5.25 31.30
C THR A 197 32.76 5.75 31.77
N THR A 198 31.77 4.86 31.74
CA THR A 198 30.39 5.13 32.18
C THR A 198 30.28 4.81 33.68
N PRO A 199 29.77 5.70 34.54
CA PRO A 199 29.54 5.41 35.95
C PRO A 199 28.46 4.33 36.17
N ALA A 200 28.59 3.60 37.27
CA ALA A 200 27.73 2.48 37.66
C ALA A 200 26.24 2.87 37.80
N PRO A 201 25.30 1.99 37.39
CA PRO A 201 23.87 2.24 37.54
C PRO A 201 23.42 2.08 39.00
N ALA A 202 22.66 3.05 39.49
CA ALA A 202 21.96 2.99 40.76
C ALA A 202 20.79 1.98 40.70
N PRO A 203 20.36 1.38 41.83
CA PRO A 203 19.32 0.36 41.86
C PRO A 203 17.95 0.96 41.48
N THR A 204 17.28 0.32 40.51
CA THR A 204 15.93 0.69 40.06
C THR A 204 14.87 -0.06 40.87
N THR A 205 14.05 0.71 41.58
CA THR A 205 12.77 0.31 42.18
C THR A 205 11.77 -0.12 41.08
N PRO A 206 10.85 -1.07 41.34
CA PRO A 206 9.85 -1.48 40.35
C PRO A 206 8.99 -0.30 39.89
N ALA A 207 8.88 -0.12 38.57
CA ALA A 207 8.03 0.91 37.97
C ALA A 207 6.55 0.64 38.31
N PRO A 208 5.76 1.65 38.71
CA PRO A 208 4.34 1.49 38.92
C PRO A 208 3.61 1.20 37.59
N LYS A 209 2.54 0.40 37.71
CA LYS A 209 1.57 0.00 36.66
C LYS A 209 1.21 1.20 35.74
N PRO A 210 0.97 1.00 34.42
CA PRO A 210 0.57 2.09 33.54
C PRO A 210 -0.79 2.63 33.97
N THR A 211 -0.79 3.70 34.75
CA THR A 211 -1.92 4.63 34.79
C THR A 211 -1.94 5.36 33.45
N THR A 212 -3.14 5.57 32.91
CA THR A 212 -3.43 6.55 31.84
C THR A 212 -2.38 7.66 31.87
N PRO A 213 -1.73 8.00 30.73
CA PRO A 213 -0.83 9.14 30.72
C PRO A 213 -1.58 10.29 31.33
N SER A 214 -1.11 10.75 32.49
CA SER A 214 -1.54 12.01 33.03
C SER A 214 -1.43 12.97 31.87
N THR A 215 -2.51 13.67 31.57
CA THR A 215 -2.42 14.95 30.88
C THR A 215 -1.61 15.86 31.78
N VAL A 216 -0.30 15.61 31.87
CA VAL A 216 0.66 16.62 32.22
C VAL A 216 0.58 17.59 31.06
N GLU A 217 -0.23 18.61 31.31
CA GLU A 217 -0.10 19.98 30.84
C GLU A 217 1.32 20.50 31.17
N SER A 218 2.36 19.75 30.77
CA SER A 218 3.67 20.30 30.53
C SER A 218 3.44 21.26 29.38
N ALA A 219 3.58 22.56 29.65
CA ALA A 219 3.39 23.65 28.71
C ALA A 219 4.10 23.31 27.40
N SER A 220 3.37 22.68 26.48
CA SER A 220 3.88 22.37 25.16
C SER A 220 4.24 23.70 24.53
N PRO A 221 5.45 23.85 23.95
CA PRO A 221 5.83 25.09 23.30
C PRO A 221 4.72 25.54 22.36
N ALA A 222 4.39 26.84 22.41
CA ALA A 222 3.30 27.39 21.61
C ALA A 222 3.44 26.96 20.15
N ARG A 223 2.45 26.24 19.63
CA ARG A 223 2.45 25.74 18.25
C ARG A 223 2.08 26.90 17.33
N THR A 224 2.86 27.09 16.26
CA THR A 224 2.61 28.11 15.23
C THR A 224 2.07 27.49 13.96
N ALA A 225 1.39 28.25 13.11
CA ALA A 225 0.93 27.73 11.82
C ALA A 225 2.10 27.19 10.98
N TYR A 226 1.92 26.00 10.40
CA TYR A 226 2.85 25.47 9.41
C TYR A 226 2.62 26.14 8.06
N THR A 227 3.63 26.86 7.58
CA THR A 227 3.61 27.54 6.28
C THR A 227 4.48 26.86 5.23
N GLY A 228 5.08 25.71 5.57
CA GLY A 228 5.92 24.94 4.67
C GLY A 228 5.12 24.10 3.67
N PRO A 229 5.82 23.41 2.75
CA PRO A 229 5.17 22.62 1.72
C PRO A 229 4.41 21.43 2.31
N MET A 230 3.17 21.21 1.87
CA MET A 230 2.39 19.99 2.16
C MET A 230 2.99 18.72 1.55
N THR A 231 4.08 18.83 0.79
CA THR A 231 4.87 17.71 0.30
C THR A 231 6.34 17.91 0.68
N VAL A 232 6.76 17.21 1.73
CA VAL A 232 8.13 17.28 2.27
C VAL A 232 9.03 16.42 1.39
N SER A 233 9.94 17.06 0.65
CA SER A 233 10.82 16.38 -0.32
C SER A 233 12.31 16.45 0.06
N THR A 234 12.64 17.06 1.21
CA THR A 234 14.01 17.21 1.71
C THR A 234 14.31 16.13 2.75
N ASN A 235 15.35 15.33 2.54
CA ASN A 235 15.76 14.32 3.51
C ASN A 235 16.23 15.01 4.81
N GLY A 236 15.93 14.42 5.96
CA GLY A 236 16.34 14.99 7.24
C GLY A 236 15.53 16.22 7.67
N ALA A 237 14.47 16.59 6.93
CA ALA A 237 13.66 17.75 7.29
C ALA A 237 13.05 17.60 8.69
N VAL A 238 13.00 18.71 9.44
CA VAL A 238 12.38 18.77 10.76
C VAL A 238 11.18 19.71 10.70
N ILE A 239 10.03 19.23 11.17
CA ILE A 239 8.80 20.01 11.37
C ILE A 239 8.49 19.95 12.85
N GLU A 240 8.58 21.09 13.52
CA GLU A 240 8.49 21.14 14.98
C GLU A 240 7.66 22.34 15.45
N ASN A 241 6.87 22.13 16.50
CA ASN A 241 6.03 23.17 17.13
C ASN A 241 5.04 23.76 16.13
N LYS A 242 4.40 22.92 15.30
CA LYS A 242 3.54 23.37 14.20
C LYS A 242 2.10 22.88 14.27
N ILE A 243 1.19 23.76 13.86
CA ILE A 243 -0.20 23.45 13.52
C ILE A 243 -0.26 23.22 12.00
N ILE A 244 -0.55 21.99 11.60
CA ILE A 244 -0.54 21.54 10.21
C ILE A 244 -1.98 21.45 9.70
N THR A 245 -2.34 22.42 8.86
CA THR A 245 -3.65 22.48 8.19
C THR A 245 -3.54 21.85 6.81
N GLY A 246 -3.93 20.58 6.71
CA GLY A 246 -3.95 19.83 5.45
C GLY A 246 -3.34 18.44 5.57
N GLN A 247 -3.09 17.83 4.41
CA GLN A 247 -2.49 16.50 4.29
C GLN A 247 -1.01 16.66 4.04
N LEU A 248 -0.20 16.24 5.00
CA LEU A 248 1.24 16.27 4.87
C LEU A 248 1.74 14.99 4.20
N LYS A 249 2.33 15.13 3.02
CA LYS A 249 2.92 14.04 2.24
C LYS A 249 4.43 14.00 2.44
N ILE A 250 4.94 12.85 2.82
CA ILE A 250 6.37 12.61 2.99
C ILE A 250 6.91 11.96 1.72
N ARG A 251 7.90 12.60 1.09
CA ARG A 251 8.66 12.15 -0.09
C ARG A 251 10.17 12.18 0.16
N ALA A 252 10.55 12.09 1.42
CA ALA A 252 11.94 12.17 1.85
C ALA A 252 12.20 11.22 3.02
N ASN A 253 13.45 10.78 3.15
CA ASN A 253 13.88 9.92 4.26
C ASN A 253 14.24 10.75 5.49
N ASN A 254 14.20 10.12 6.66
CA ASN A 254 14.69 10.67 7.93
C ASN A 254 14.01 11.99 8.33
N VAL A 255 12.75 12.19 7.92
CA VAL A 255 11.96 13.35 8.33
C VAL A 255 11.56 13.19 9.79
N THR A 256 11.70 14.24 10.59
CA THR A 256 11.21 14.27 11.98
C THR A 256 10.09 15.29 12.10
N ILE A 257 8.95 14.86 12.62
CA ILE A 257 7.83 15.71 13.00
C ILE A 257 7.71 15.59 14.51
N ARG A 258 7.82 16.69 15.25
CA ARG A 258 7.72 16.64 16.72
C ARG A 258 6.92 17.80 17.30
N ASN A 259 6.26 17.57 18.44
CA ASN A 259 5.39 18.55 19.08
C ASN A 259 4.48 19.31 18.10
N SER A 260 3.80 18.58 17.22
CA SER A 260 2.97 19.17 16.16
C SER A 260 1.53 18.68 16.24
N LEU A 261 0.61 19.51 15.79
CA LEU A 261 -0.82 19.25 15.75
C LEU A 261 -1.30 19.22 14.30
N PHE A 262 -1.84 18.08 13.87
CA PHE A 262 -2.52 17.98 12.59
C PHE A 262 -4.02 18.25 12.80
N VAL A 263 -4.51 19.35 12.22
CA VAL A 263 -5.92 19.75 12.29
C VAL A 263 -6.70 19.40 11.02
N GLY A 264 -6.01 18.90 9.99
CA GLY A 264 -6.63 18.53 8.72
C GLY A 264 -7.08 19.73 7.89
N PRO A 265 -7.87 19.50 6.82
CA PRO A 265 -8.36 20.54 5.93
C PRO A 265 -9.47 21.37 6.61
N ALA A 266 -9.62 22.62 6.14
CA ALA A 266 -10.70 23.52 6.60
C ALA A 266 -12.10 23.09 6.14
N THR A 267 -12.19 22.19 5.15
CA THR A 267 -13.46 21.67 4.62
C THR A 267 -13.45 20.15 4.63
N ALA A 268 -14.64 19.55 4.75
CA ALA A 268 -14.78 18.10 4.77
C ALA A 268 -14.24 17.47 3.47
N PRO A 269 -13.33 16.48 3.56
CA PRO A 269 -12.86 15.78 2.37
C PRO A 269 -14.00 15.00 1.72
N THR A 270 -13.97 14.92 0.38
CA THR A 270 -14.96 14.20 -0.46
C THR A 270 -14.43 12.87 -1.00
N ALA A 271 -13.22 12.48 -0.58
CA ALA A 271 -12.55 11.23 -0.92
C ALA A 271 -11.54 10.89 0.18
N ASN A 272 -11.09 9.63 0.25
CA ASN A 272 -10.18 9.13 1.27
C ASN A 272 -9.00 10.07 1.52
N TYR A 273 -8.91 10.55 2.75
CA TYR A 273 -7.99 11.57 3.19
C TYR A 273 -7.24 11.08 4.43
N PHE A 274 -5.92 11.15 4.40
CA PHE A 274 -5.07 10.86 5.54
C PHE A 274 -4.36 12.15 5.96
N LEU A 275 -4.33 12.46 7.25
CA LEU A 275 -3.62 13.63 7.78
C LEU A 275 -2.12 13.55 7.48
N LEU A 276 -1.54 12.34 7.59
CA LEU A 276 -0.14 12.08 7.30
C LEU A 276 0.03 10.92 6.33
N TRP A 277 0.82 11.13 5.28
CA TRP A 277 0.95 10.20 4.17
C TRP A 277 2.42 9.87 3.85
N ASN A 278 2.84 8.63 4.07
CA ASN A 278 4.18 8.12 3.76
C ASN A 278 4.15 6.80 2.94
N THR A 279 3.58 6.83 1.74
CA THR A 279 3.42 5.63 0.89
C THR A 279 4.43 5.51 -0.25
N GLU A 280 5.38 6.44 -0.37
CA GLU A 280 6.31 6.50 -1.52
C GLU A 280 7.61 5.69 -1.31
N GLY A 281 7.66 4.90 -0.23
CA GLY A 281 8.79 4.04 0.11
C GLY A 281 9.91 4.75 0.88
N ASN A 282 9.63 5.93 1.45
CA ASN A 282 10.58 6.63 2.31
C ASN A 282 10.64 5.97 3.69
N THR A 283 11.81 6.07 4.31
CA THR A 283 12.13 5.41 5.59
C THR A 283 12.62 6.43 6.61
N GLY A 284 12.56 6.04 7.89
CA GLY A 284 13.06 6.86 8.99
C GLY A 284 12.17 8.06 9.33
N LEU A 285 10.90 8.06 8.91
CA LEU A 285 9.94 9.07 9.36
C LEU A 285 9.71 8.89 10.86
N LYS A 286 9.92 9.94 11.65
CA LYS A 286 9.60 9.95 13.08
C LYS A 286 8.52 10.98 13.35
N VAL A 287 7.45 10.58 14.03
CA VAL A 287 6.41 11.45 14.55
C VAL A 287 6.39 11.28 16.07
N ILE A 288 6.73 12.34 16.78
CA ILE A 288 7.03 12.28 18.21
C ILE A 288 6.21 13.35 18.94
N ASP A 289 5.65 13.05 20.10
CA ASP A 289 4.98 14.05 20.96
C ASP A 289 3.91 14.87 20.22
N SER A 290 3.19 14.24 19.29
CA SER A 290 2.33 14.94 18.33
C SER A 290 0.88 14.48 18.40
N GLU A 291 -0.03 15.34 17.98
CA GLU A 291 -1.46 15.09 17.96
C GLU A 291 -1.99 15.09 16.53
N LEU A 292 -2.82 14.10 16.20
CA LEU A 292 -3.66 14.10 15.01
C LEU A 292 -5.11 14.20 15.46
N ARG A 293 -5.68 15.39 15.32
CA ARG A 293 -7.03 15.72 15.80
C ARG A 293 -7.68 16.67 14.79
N PRO A 294 -8.32 16.13 13.74
CA PRO A 294 -8.92 16.96 12.72
C PRO A 294 -10.06 17.79 13.33
N THR A 295 -10.18 19.05 12.89
CA THR A 295 -11.29 19.93 13.31
C THR A 295 -12.60 19.58 12.62
N ILE A 296 -12.53 18.97 11.44
CA ILE A 296 -13.69 18.52 10.67
C ILE A 296 -13.81 16.99 10.75
N LYS A 297 -14.92 16.51 11.32
CA LYS A 297 -15.30 15.09 11.32
C LYS A 297 -15.84 14.71 9.94
N SER A 298 -15.37 13.61 9.36
CA SER A 298 -15.81 13.12 8.06
C SER A 298 -15.59 11.60 7.95
N SER A 299 -16.47 10.91 7.23
CA SER A 299 -16.29 9.49 6.90
C SER A 299 -15.07 9.24 6.02
N TRP A 300 -14.52 10.27 5.37
CA TRP A 300 -13.32 10.16 4.55
C TRP A 300 -12.02 10.45 5.30
N MET A 301 -12.09 10.82 6.57
CA MET A 301 -10.94 11.29 7.35
C MET A 301 -10.23 10.13 8.08
N ASN A 302 -8.93 10.00 7.86
CA ASN A 302 -8.06 8.99 8.45
C ASN A 302 -6.78 9.65 9.01
N GLY A 303 -6.08 8.97 9.92
CA GLY A 303 -4.87 9.49 10.55
C GLY A 303 -3.63 9.34 9.66
N VAL A 304 -2.89 8.25 9.84
CA VAL A 304 -1.60 7.98 9.18
C VAL A 304 -1.74 6.86 8.16
N ILE A 305 -1.09 6.98 7.00
CA ILE A 305 -0.95 5.88 6.04
C ILE A 305 0.49 5.72 5.57
N GLY A 306 0.98 4.48 5.51
CA GLY A 306 2.30 4.21 4.90
C GLY A 306 3.08 3.07 5.51
N ALA A 307 4.40 3.22 5.49
CA ALA A 307 5.39 2.30 6.04
C ALA A 307 6.65 3.09 6.46
N GLY A 308 7.66 2.44 7.05
CA GLY A 308 8.96 3.06 7.31
C GLY A 308 8.92 4.22 8.32
N PHE A 309 8.00 4.16 9.28
CA PHE A 309 7.75 5.25 10.24
C PHE A 309 7.73 4.78 11.70
N THR A 310 8.01 5.72 12.60
CA THR A 310 7.83 5.58 14.04
C THR A 310 6.81 6.61 14.53
N LEU A 311 5.79 6.16 15.27
CA LEU A 311 4.90 7.00 16.07
C LEU A 311 5.27 6.78 17.53
N GLU A 312 5.66 7.84 18.24
CA GLU A 312 6.12 7.79 19.63
C GLU A 312 5.42 8.89 20.43
N ARG A 313 4.69 8.53 21.50
CA ARG A 313 3.90 9.51 22.27
C ARG A 313 2.97 10.33 21.39
N VAL A 314 2.31 9.67 20.45
CA VAL A 314 1.37 10.28 19.52
C VAL A 314 -0.05 10.03 19.98
N THR A 315 -0.88 11.08 19.97
CA THR A 315 -2.32 10.95 20.19
C THR A 315 -3.07 11.09 18.86
N ILE A 316 -3.95 10.14 18.55
CA ILE A 316 -4.81 10.22 17.34
C ILE A 316 -6.27 10.10 17.78
N THR A 317 -7.10 11.06 17.36
CA THR A 317 -8.54 11.10 17.66
C THR A 317 -9.36 11.56 16.46
N ASN A 318 -10.68 11.32 16.49
CA ASN A 318 -11.64 11.87 15.56
C ASN A 318 -11.35 11.55 14.06
N VAL A 319 -10.88 10.34 13.78
CA VAL A 319 -10.70 9.80 12.42
C VAL A 319 -11.28 8.37 12.32
N ILE A 320 -11.56 7.87 11.11
CA ILE A 320 -12.08 6.51 10.88
C ILE A 320 -11.01 5.47 11.21
N ASP A 321 -9.99 5.33 10.33
CA ASP A 321 -8.79 4.54 10.60
C ASP A 321 -7.70 5.47 11.12
N GLN A 322 -7.17 5.18 12.31
CA GLN A 322 -6.11 6.02 12.89
C GLN A 322 -4.75 5.74 12.25
N VAL A 323 -4.42 4.49 11.99
CA VAL A 323 -3.19 4.10 11.28
C VAL A 323 -3.46 2.99 10.26
N THR A 324 -3.11 3.21 9.00
CA THR A 324 -3.09 2.18 7.95
C THR A 324 -1.67 1.85 7.51
N ILE A 325 -1.19 0.65 7.84
CA ILE A 325 0.14 0.14 7.49
C ILE A 325 0.09 -0.60 6.15
N LYS A 326 0.99 -0.22 5.23
CA LYS A 326 1.09 -0.74 3.86
C LYS A 326 2.49 -1.23 3.48
N GLY A 327 3.33 -1.54 4.47
CA GLY A 327 4.69 -2.02 4.23
C GLY A 327 5.50 -2.21 5.52
N ASP A 328 6.81 -2.34 5.34
CA ASP A 328 7.76 -2.76 6.38
C ASP A 328 8.12 -1.63 7.37
N ASP A 329 8.78 -1.99 8.46
CA ASP A 329 9.50 -1.09 9.35
C ASP A 329 8.61 -0.02 9.99
N VAL A 330 7.59 -0.48 10.72
CA VAL A 330 6.69 0.40 11.47
C VAL A 330 6.83 0.15 12.96
N THR A 331 6.99 1.23 13.72
CA THR A 331 6.93 1.20 15.18
C THR A 331 5.86 2.17 15.66
N ILE A 332 4.95 1.71 16.50
CA ILE A 332 4.02 2.53 17.25
C ILE A 332 4.36 2.25 18.72
N LYS A 333 4.74 3.28 19.46
CA LYS A 333 5.07 3.12 20.87
C LYS A 333 4.57 4.25 21.74
N ASP A 334 4.24 3.92 22.98
CA ASP A 334 3.91 4.87 24.04
C ASP A 334 2.82 5.87 23.63
N SER A 335 1.88 5.44 22.77
CA SER A 335 0.91 6.30 22.07
C SER A 335 -0.52 6.11 22.60
N VAL A 336 -1.43 7.02 22.27
CA VAL A 336 -2.85 6.97 22.67
C VAL A 336 -3.77 7.13 21.47
N PHE A 337 -4.51 6.09 21.17
CA PHE A 337 -5.38 5.97 20.00
C PHE A 337 -6.81 5.75 20.48
N GLU A 338 -7.65 6.77 20.34
CA GLU A 338 -9.02 6.74 20.89
C GLU A 338 -10.00 7.60 20.12
N GLY A 339 -11.30 7.47 20.41
CA GLY A 339 -12.33 8.30 19.78
C GLY A 339 -12.36 8.18 18.26
N ASN A 340 -12.29 6.95 17.73
CA ASN A 340 -12.52 6.72 16.32
C ASN A 340 -13.87 7.31 15.90
N LEU A 341 -13.91 7.91 14.72
CA LEU A 341 -15.18 8.18 14.07
C LEU A 341 -15.81 6.87 13.63
N TYR A 342 -17.12 6.81 13.78
CA TYR A 342 -17.92 5.69 13.37
C TYR A 342 -19.20 6.20 12.74
N TYR A 343 -19.55 5.65 11.57
CA TYR A 343 -20.82 5.90 10.92
C TYR A 343 -21.47 4.55 10.65
N ALA A 344 -22.72 4.39 11.10
CA ALA A 344 -23.51 3.20 10.78
C ALA A 344 -23.80 3.09 9.28
N ASN A 345 -23.85 4.24 8.59
CA ASN A 345 -24.05 4.34 7.14
C ASN A 345 -22.88 5.11 6.52
N ASP A 346 -21.79 4.40 6.22
CA ASP A 346 -20.58 4.97 5.63
C ASP A 346 -20.62 4.86 4.09
N PRO A 347 -20.60 5.99 3.34
CA PRO A 347 -20.56 5.97 1.89
C PRO A 347 -19.31 5.27 1.33
N ASN A 348 -18.20 5.22 2.07
CA ASN A 348 -16.96 4.56 1.65
C ASN A 348 -17.11 3.03 1.62
N HIS A 349 -18.07 2.51 2.39
CA HIS A 349 -18.39 1.10 2.51
C HIS A 349 -19.74 0.77 1.85
N GLY A 350 -20.19 1.61 0.91
CA GLY A 350 -21.42 1.38 0.16
C GLY A 350 -22.68 1.48 1.00
N GLY A 351 -22.68 2.35 2.02
CA GLY A 351 -23.78 2.53 2.97
C GLY A 351 -23.78 1.56 4.14
N LYS A 352 -22.73 0.75 4.29
CA LYS A 352 -22.52 -0.12 5.47
C LYS A 352 -21.76 0.61 6.57
N GLU A 353 -21.65 0.00 7.73
CA GLU A 353 -20.86 0.48 8.85
C GLU A 353 -19.40 0.81 8.45
N SER A 354 -18.84 1.89 9.02
CA SER A 354 -17.43 2.25 8.88
C SER A 354 -16.52 1.14 9.37
N HIS A 355 -15.45 0.86 8.63
CA HIS A 355 -14.33 0.06 9.12
C HIS A 355 -13.42 0.96 9.97
N ALA A 356 -13.83 1.25 11.21
CA ALA A 356 -13.11 2.15 12.10
C ALA A 356 -12.10 1.36 12.97
N ASP A 357 -10.87 1.24 12.47
CA ASP A 357 -9.76 0.54 13.15
C ASP A 357 -8.82 1.52 13.88
N ASN A 358 -8.24 1.14 15.03
CA ASN A 358 -7.09 1.91 15.55
C ASN A 358 -5.87 1.67 14.64
N VAL A 359 -5.56 0.41 14.34
CA VAL A 359 -4.49 0.03 13.41
C VAL A 359 -4.97 -1.00 12.40
N GLN A 360 -4.88 -0.67 11.11
CA GLN A 360 -5.13 -1.60 10.01
C GLN A 360 -3.81 -1.96 9.29
N ILE A 361 -3.51 -3.25 9.17
CA ILE A 361 -2.30 -3.79 8.54
C ILE A 361 -2.67 -4.52 7.25
N GLN A 362 -2.25 -3.96 6.11
CA GLN A 362 -2.53 -4.52 4.79
C GLN A 362 -1.35 -5.30 4.19
N SER A 363 -0.12 -5.06 4.68
CA SER A 363 1.10 -5.78 4.31
C SER A 363 2.29 -5.27 5.15
N GLY A 364 3.36 -6.06 5.25
CA GLY A 364 4.64 -5.58 5.76
C GLY A 364 5.33 -6.53 6.74
N LYS A 365 6.59 -6.24 7.04
CA LYS A 365 7.32 -6.95 8.11
C LYS A 365 8.04 -6.02 9.08
N ARG A 366 8.36 -6.56 10.26
CA ARG A 366 8.99 -5.80 11.37
C ARG A 366 8.07 -4.67 11.82
N ILE A 367 6.87 -5.05 12.24
CA ILE A 367 5.85 -4.13 12.75
C ILE A 367 5.80 -4.33 14.27
N LYS A 368 6.00 -3.25 15.02
CA LYS A 368 6.00 -3.26 16.49
C LYS A 368 4.98 -2.26 17.01
N ILE A 369 4.14 -2.72 17.92
CA ILE A 369 3.12 -1.91 18.61
C ILE A 369 3.29 -2.17 20.10
N THR A 370 3.81 -1.20 20.84
CA THR A 370 4.22 -1.39 22.24
C THR A 370 3.83 -0.25 23.17
N GLY A 371 3.58 -0.50 24.45
CA GLY A 371 3.35 0.58 25.43
C GLY A 371 2.14 1.47 25.11
N THR A 372 1.26 1.06 24.19
CA THR A 372 0.26 1.93 23.57
C THR A 372 -1.11 1.64 24.16
N THR A 373 -1.90 2.70 24.40
CA THR A 373 -3.30 2.61 24.79
C THR A 373 -4.18 2.77 23.56
N MET A 374 -5.02 1.79 23.26
CA MET A 374 -5.94 1.84 22.12
C MET A 374 -7.35 1.43 22.52
N ARG A 375 -8.34 2.26 22.17
CA ARG A 375 -9.75 2.04 22.50
C ARG A 375 -10.68 2.71 21.48
N SER A 376 -11.98 2.49 21.65
CA SER A 376 -13.06 3.10 20.85
C SER A 376 -13.15 2.64 19.39
N ALA A 377 -12.38 1.63 18.96
CA ALA A 377 -12.54 1.04 17.64
C ALA A 377 -13.89 0.31 17.53
N ASN A 378 -14.62 0.52 16.43
CA ASN A 378 -15.86 -0.23 16.16
C ASN A 378 -15.57 -1.58 15.47
N ASN A 379 -14.58 -1.59 14.55
CA ASN A 379 -14.24 -2.79 13.79
C ASN A 379 -13.20 -3.66 14.53
N ALA A 380 -11.95 -3.21 14.63
CA ALA A 380 -10.95 -3.84 15.50
C ALA A 380 -9.91 -2.82 15.99
N THR A 381 -9.37 -3.04 17.18
CA THR A 381 -8.22 -2.27 17.67
C THR A 381 -7.00 -2.51 16.77
N VAL A 382 -6.73 -3.78 16.44
CA VAL A 382 -5.73 -4.13 15.42
C VAL A 382 -6.36 -5.09 14.41
N GLN A 383 -6.54 -4.62 13.18
CA GLN A 383 -7.03 -5.41 12.05
C GLN A 383 -5.87 -5.78 11.12
N VAL A 384 -5.64 -7.07 10.88
CA VAL A 384 -4.73 -7.56 9.84
C VAL A 384 -5.53 -8.20 8.72
N THR A 385 -5.34 -7.74 7.48
CA THR A 385 -6.10 -8.24 6.31
C THR A 385 -5.22 -8.85 5.23
N GLN A 386 -3.93 -8.54 5.21
CA GLN A 386 -3.01 -8.86 4.11
C GLN A 386 -3.55 -8.44 2.71
N ALA A 387 -4.31 -7.33 2.63
CA ALA A 387 -4.93 -6.90 1.38
C ALA A 387 -3.93 -6.49 0.27
N LEU A 388 -2.68 -6.19 0.61
CA LEU A 388 -1.64 -5.73 -0.31
C LEU A 388 -0.43 -6.66 -0.39
N GLY A 389 -0.26 -7.56 0.57
CA GLY A 389 0.91 -8.43 0.67
C GLY A 389 0.97 -9.18 1.98
N ALA A 390 1.93 -10.10 2.08
CA ALA A 390 2.18 -10.86 3.30
C ALA A 390 2.51 -9.95 4.50
N VAL A 391 2.16 -10.42 5.69
CA VAL A 391 2.52 -9.82 6.97
C VAL A 391 3.36 -10.82 7.75
N ALA A 392 4.49 -10.36 8.28
CA ALA A 392 5.40 -11.19 9.07
C ALA A 392 6.12 -10.37 10.15
N ASP A 393 6.57 -11.01 11.22
CA ASP A 393 7.28 -10.37 12.34
C ASP A 393 6.48 -9.18 12.91
N LEU A 394 5.25 -9.50 13.34
CA LEU A 394 4.33 -8.58 13.99
C LEU A 394 4.42 -8.78 15.50
N THR A 395 4.76 -7.72 16.23
CA THR A 395 4.79 -7.70 17.69
C THR A 395 3.76 -6.71 18.21
N ILE A 396 2.86 -7.19 19.06
CA ILE A 396 1.88 -6.40 19.81
C ILE A 396 2.13 -6.71 21.28
N ALA A 397 2.82 -5.83 22.00
CA ALA A 397 3.24 -6.13 23.36
C ALA A 397 3.06 -4.99 24.36
N ASP A 398 2.78 -5.29 25.62
CA ASP A 398 2.69 -4.28 26.69
C ASP A 398 1.72 -3.13 26.35
N ASN A 399 0.57 -3.45 25.75
CA ASN A 399 -0.44 -2.46 25.40
C ASN A 399 -1.68 -2.61 26.29
N PHE A 400 -2.41 -1.50 26.45
CA PHE A 400 -3.82 -1.55 26.83
C PHE A 400 -4.68 -1.53 25.58
N LEU A 401 -5.46 -2.59 25.33
CA LEU A 401 -6.26 -2.74 24.12
C LEU A 401 -7.72 -3.00 24.48
N ASP A 402 -8.64 -2.20 23.94
CA ASP A 402 -10.06 -2.36 24.23
C ASP A 402 -10.92 -2.04 23.00
N HIS A 403 -12.18 -2.47 23.06
CA HIS A 403 -13.17 -2.40 21.97
C HIS A 403 -12.81 -3.28 20.75
N GLY A 404 -13.49 -3.04 19.61
CA GLY A 404 -13.51 -3.89 18.43
C GLY A 404 -14.63 -4.93 18.45
N GLY A 405 -14.90 -5.57 17.31
CA GLY A 405 -15.65 -6.82 17.27
C GLY A 405 -14.90 -7.90 18.03
N CYS A 406 -13.68 -8.17 17.57
CA CYS A 406 -12.60 -8.69 18.39
C CYS A 406 -11.52 -7.59 18.47
N THR A 407 -10.83 -7.49 19.60
CA THR A 407 -9.80 -6.45 19.79
C THR A 407 -8.68 -6.59 18.77
N ILE A 408 -8.17 -7.80 18.57
CA ILE A 408 -7.22 -8.12 17.50
C ILE A 408 -7.90 -9.09 16.55
N ASN A 409 -8.03 -8.69 15.29
CA ASN A 409 -8.57 -9.52 14.21
C ASN A 409 -7.51 -9.77 13.15
N ILE A 410 -7.08 -11.03 13.02
CA ILE A 410 -6.14 -11.46 12.00
C ILE A 410 -6.89 -12.23 10.93
N THR A 411 -6.66 -11.88 9.66
CA THR A 411 -7.15 -12.61 8.51
C THR A 411 -6.01 -12.88 7.54
N GLU A 412 -5.94 -14.10 7.02
CA GLU A 412 -5.06 -14.45 5.92
C GLU A 412 -5.68 -13.97 4.61
N GLY A 413 -4.92 -13.22 3.81
CA GLY A 413 -5.46 -12.57 2.62
C GLY A 413 -5.89 -13.57 1.55
N THR A 414 -7.00 -13.30 0.87
CA THR A 414 -7.58 -14.16 -0.19
C THR A 414 -6.72 -14.27 -1.47
N ARG A 415 -5.58 -13.59 -1.51
CA ARG A 415 -4.62 -13.60 -2.63
C ARG A 415 -3.48 -14.59 -2.45
N GLY A 416 -3.56 -15.50 -1.48
CA GLY A 416 -2.60 -16.59 -1.30
C GLY A 416 -1.27 -16.15 -0.68
N TYR A 417 -1.29 -15.15 0.22
CA TYR A 417 -0.10 -14.76 0.97
C TYR A 417 0.25 -15.73 2.10
N GLY A 418 -0.70 -16.61 2.46
CA GLY A 418 -0.53 -17.64 3.46
C GLY A 418 -0.48 -17.10 4.89
N PRO A 419 -0.16 -17.99 5.84
CA PRO A 419 -0.13 -17.65 7.26
C PRO A 419 0.87 -16.55 7.58
N LEU A 420 0.56 -15.76 8.59
CA LEU A 420 1.51 -14.79 9.11
C LEU A 420 2.63 -15.53 9.84
N ALA A 421 3.88 -15.16 9.56
CA ALA A 421 5.05 -15.73 10.22
C ALA A 421 5.51 -14.83 11.36
N GLY A 422 5.83 -15.41 12.53
CA GLY A 422 6.46 -14.68 13.64
C GLY A 422 5.55 -13.66 14.33
N VAL A 423 4.27 -13.99 14.52
CA VAL A 423 3.33 -13.13 15.26
C VAL A 423 3.52 -13.33 16.76
N ARG A 424 3.75 -12.23 17.49
CA ARG A 424 3.86 -12.20 18.95
C ARG A 424 2.84 -11.24 19.52
N ILE A 425 2.00 -11.73 20.41
CA ILE A 425 1.02 -10.94 21.16
C ILE A 425 1.29 -11.21 22.63
N THR A 426 2.03 -10.33 23.31
CA THR A 426 2.52 -10.64 24.66
C THR A 426 2.25 -9.52 25.66
N ASP A 427 1.96 -9.87 26.91
CA ASP A 427 1.92 -8.90 28.02
C ASP A 427 0.91 -7.76 27.82
N ASN A 428 -0.13 -7.96 27.00
CA ASN A 428 -1.16 -6.96 26.79
C ASN A 428 -2.28 -7.10 27.83
N THR A 429 -2.83 -5.96 28.24
CA THR A 429 -4.06 -5.89 29.04
C THR A 429 -5.23 -5.58 28.12
N PHE A 430 -6.24 -6.46 28.11
CA PHE A 430 -7.44 -6.32 27.32
C PHE A 430 -8.59 -5.76 28.18
N GLY A 431 -9.25 -4.70 27.71
CA GLY A 431 -10.54 -4.28 28.27
C GLY A 431 -11.65 -5.27 27.93
N THR A 432 -12.89 -4.95 28.33
CA THR A 432 -14.05 -5.85 28.19
C THR A 432 -15.13 -5.33 27.23
N ASN A 433 -14.85 -4.25 26.49
CA ASN A 433 -15.83 -3.56 25.64
C ASN A 433 -15.87 -4.09 24.20
N GLN A 434 -15.49 -5.35 23.97
CA GLN A 434 -15.62 -5.98 22.65
C GLN A 434 -17.08 -6.24 22.30
N ARG A 435 -17.48 -6.03 21.03
CA ARG A 435 -18.84 -6.39 20.57
C ARG A 435 -19.07 -7.90 20.58
N ILE A 436 -18.02 -8.69 20.38
CA ILE A 436 -18.04 -10.14 20.59
C ILE A 436 -17.41 -10.42 21.95
N ALA A 437 -18.24 -10.85 22.90
CA ALA A 437 -17.82 -11.09 24.27
C ALA A 437 -16.53 -11.93 24.36
N SER A 438 -15.58 -11.43 25.16
CA SER A 438 -14.29 -12.07 25.42
C SER A 438 -13.48 -12.38 24.15
N CYS A 439 -13.63 -11.59 23.08
CA CYS A 439 -12.85 -11.77 21.86
C CYS A 439 -11.60 -10.88 21.83
N ALA A 440 -10.58 -11.25 22.60
CA ALA A 440 -9.29 -10.53 22.57
C ALA A 440 -8.58 -10.71 21.21
N VAL A 441 -8.45 -11.94 20.74
CA VAL A 441 -7.77 -12.28 19.48
C VAL A 441 -8.58 -13.31 18.71
N ILE A 442 -8.83 -13.04 17.42
CA ILE A 442 -9.32 -14.01 16.46
C ILE A 442 -8.33 -14.17 15.30
N ARG A 443 -8.10 -15.41 14.85
CA ARG A 443 -7.12 -15.74 13.80
C ARG A 443 -7.48 -17.03 13.06
N PRO A 444 -6.99 -17.25 11.82
CA PRO A 444 -7.02 -18.56 11.16
C PRO A 444 -6.07 -19.54 11.84
N LYS A 445 -6.49 -20.79 12.06
CA LYS A 445 -5.70 -21.83 12.77
C LYS A 445 -4.27 -21.98 12.25
N THR A 446 -4.07 -21.73 10.96
CA THR A 446 -2.80 -21.82 10.24
C THR A 446 -1.80 -20.73 10.62
N THR A 447 -2.25 -19.57 11.11
CA THR A 447 -1.36 -18.51 11.61
C THR A 447 -1.00 -18.76 13.07
N VAL A 448 0.21 -19.29 13.32
CA VAL A 448 0.70 -19.56 14.68
C VAL A 448 1.09 -18.26 15.38
N ILE A 449 0.61 -18.08 16.61
CA ILE A 449 0.87 -16.90 17.44
C ILE A 449 1.57 -17.33 18.72
N THR A 450 2.68 -16.67 19.06
CA THR A 450 3.23 -16.72 20.42
C THR A 450 2.40 -15.76 21.28
N ALA A 451 1.58 -16.32 22.17
CA ALA A 451 0.71 -15.55 23.06
C ALA A 451 0.99 -15.88 24.54
N THR A 452 1.58 -14.94 25.28
CA THR A 452 1.99 -15.12 26.68
C THR A 452 1.75 -13.83 27.47
N GLY A 453 1.48 -13.93 28.78
CA GLY A 453 1.34 -12.74 29.65
C GLY A 453 0.13 -11.84 29.38
N ASN A 454 -0.75 -12.20 28.44
CA ASN A 454 -1.96 -11.42 28.16
C ASN A 454 -3.03 -11.67 29.20
N SER A 455 -3.75 -10.63 29.60
CA SER A 455 -4.82 -10.71 30.59
C SER A 455 -5.99 -9.80 30.22
N PHE A 456 -7.17 -10.08 30.75
CA PHE A 456 -8.29 -9.14 30.74
C PHE A 456 -8.33 -8.32 32.04
N THR A 457 -8.83 -7.09 31.97
CA THR A 457 -8.95 -6.19 33.13
C THR A 457 -9.82 -6.73 34.25
N ASP A 458 -10.77 -7.61 33.95
CA ASP A 458 -11.70 -8.21 34.92
C ASP A 458 -11.27 -9.60 35.40
N GLY A 459 -10.04 -10.02 35.04
CA GLY A 459 -9.47 -11.30 35.46
C GLY A 459 -9.95 -12.52 34.68
N ARG A 460 -10.83 -12.39 33.68
CA ARG A 460 -11.22 -13.53 32.85
C ARG A 460 -10.01 -14.07 32.07
N ALA A 461 -10.02 -15.38 31.80
CA ALA A 461 -8.94 -16.03 31.10
C ALA A 461 -8.79 -15.51 29.66
N PHE A 462 -7.56 -15.22 29.26
CA PHE A 462 -7.21 -14.93 27.87
C PHE A 462 -7.22 -16.22 27.04
N ALA A 463 -7.81 -16.17 25.84
CA ALA A 463 -7.79 -17.28 24.89
C ALA A 463 -7.73 -16.77 23.45
N LEU A 464 -7.00 -17.51 22.60
CA LEU A 464 -7.02 -17.31 21.16
C LEU A 464 -8.28 -17.97 20.57
N LYS A 465 -9.09 -17.20 19.84
CA LYS A 465 -10.21 -17.75 19.06
C LYS A 465 -9.75 -18.10 17.64
N ASN A 466 -10.27 -19.20 17.13
CA ASN A 466 -10.09 -19.59 15.73
C ASN A 466 -11.27 -19.06 14.92
N GLY A 467 -10.98 -18.37 13.82
CA GLY A 467 -11.96 -17.78 12.90
C GLY A 467 -11.74 -18.17 11.46
#